data_AF-A0A2Z4BVJ8-F1
#
_entry.id   AF-A0A2Z4BVJ8-F1
#
_cell.length_a   1.000
_cell.length_b   1.000
_cell.length_c   1.000
_cell.angle_alpha   90.00
_cell.angle_beta   90.00
_cell.angle_gamma   90.00
#
_symmetry.space_group_name_H-M   'P 1'
#
loop_
_entity.id
_entity.type
_entity.pdbx_description
1 polymer ?
#
loop_
_entity_poly.entity_id
_entity_poly.type
_entity_poly.pdbx_seq_one_letter_code
_entity_poly.pdbx_strand_id
1 'polypeptide(L)'
;MGFLNRFKSYLIKRDINKNGMGIYIDLLSYVDEYSTFEGNNRITGKSSIYNSHIGRYSYAVGASIGNAMVGRFCSIAMGSKIGGLGAHPTSLISTHPIFYSSRKQCGVSFTNEDKFAEEKTTILGNDVWVGANAIIMDGVKIGDGAIIAAGAVVTKDVLPYAIVAGVPAVVKRFRCSAQHVDVLKDIEWWNWSETVLKDYLHLFQGDIKDNIVELIRVSKKLKEHN
;
A
#
# COMPACT_ATOMS: atom_id res chain seq x y z
N MET A 1 -10.59 15.02 13.78
CA MET A 1 -10.89 13.66 14.29
C MET A 1 -11.18 13.75 15.78
N GLY A 2 -12.33 13.27 16.25
CA GLY A 2 -12.78 13.45 17.64
C GLY A 2 -12.05 12.57 18.66
N PHE A 3 -12.13 12.94 19.95
CA PHE A 3 -11.54 12.21 21.08
C PHE A 3 -11.94 10.72 21.10
N LEU A 4 -13.21 10.43 20.82
CA LEU A 4 -13.76 9.07 20.81
C LEU A 4 -13.05 8.16 19.79
N ASN A 5 -12.75 8.69 18.59
CA ASN A 5 -12.07 7.92 17.53
C ASN A 5 -10.62 7.61 17.90
N ARG A 6 -9.93 8.54 18.59
CA ARG A 6 -8.58 8.29 19.09
C ARG A 6 -8.57 7.27 20.22
N PHE A 7 -9.56 7.30 21.10
CA PHE A 7 -9.71 6.31 22.17
C PHE A 7 -9.99 4.91 21.61
N LYS A 8 -10.93 4.78 20.65
CA LYS A 8 -11.17 3.53 19.93
C LYS A 8 -9.89 3.00 19.25
N SER A 9 -9.20 3.87 18.52
CA SER A 9 -7.94 3.51 17.86
C SER A 9 -6.89 3.03 18.87
N TYR A 10 -6.79 3.66 20.04
CA TYR A 10 -5.90 3.19 21.10
C TYR A 10 -6.23 1.77 21.56
N LEU A 11 -7.50 1.43 21.78
CA LEU A 11 -7.93 0.09 22.17
C LEU A 11 -7.60 -0.95 21.08
N ILE A 12 -7.94 -0.64 19.82
CA ILE A 12 -7.64 -1.48 18.66
C ILE A 12 -6.14 -1.78 18.57
N LYS A 13 -5.30 -0.76 18.66
CA LYS A 13 -3.83 -0.91 18.64
C LYS A 13 -3.33 -1.78 19.78
N ARG A 14 -3.91 -1.63 20.98
CA ARG A 14 -3.54 -2.43 22.15
C ARG A 14 -3.84 -3.91 21.93
N ASP A 15 -4.97 -4.22 21.29
CA ASP A 15 -5.37 -5.61 21.02
C ASP A 15 -4.52 -6.19 19.87
N ILE A 16 -4.37 -5.45 18.76
CA ILE A 16 -3.50 -5.83 17.63
C ILE A 16 -2.07 -6.15 18.10
N ASN A 17 -1.47 -5.26 18.91
CA ASN A 17 -0.10 -5.43 19.39
C ASN A 17 0.05 -6.63 20.35
N LYS A 18 -1.04 -7.16 20.92
CA LYS A 18 -1.03 -8.30 21.85
C LYS A 18 -1.32 -9.63 21.17
N ASN A 19 -1.83 -9.65 19.94
CA ASN A 19 -2.31 -10.85 19.27
C ASN A 19 -1.21 -11.83 18.79
N GLY A 20 0.06 -11.61 19.15
CA GLY A 20 1.17 -12.50 18.76
C GLY A 20 1.52 -12.50 17.27
N MET A 21 0.83 -11.70 16.44
CA MET A 21 1.03 -11.61 14.98
C MET A 21 2.25 -10.76 14.57
N GLY A 22 3.07 -10.27 15.50
CA GLY A 22 4.22 -9.42 15.21
C GLY A 22 3.88 -8.02 14.70
N ILE A 23 2.64 -7.55 14.88
CA ILE A 23 2.20 -6.22 14.47
C ILE A 23 2.61 -5.20 15.54
N TYR A 24 3.21 -4.10 15.10
CA TYR A 24 3.55 -2.96 15.95
C TYR A 24 2.99 -1.67 15.36
N ILE A 25 2.10 -1.02 16.11
CA ILE A 25 1.60 0.32 15.81
C ILE A 25 1.96 1.26 16.95
N ASP A 26 2.66 2.36 16.64
CA ASP A 26 3.09 3.31 17.66
C ASP A 26 1.93 4.13 18.27
N LEU A 27 2.22 4.82 19.37
CA LEU A 27 1.22 5.59 20.11
C LEU A 27 0.59 6.71 19.27
N LEU A 28 1.38 7.33 18.39
CA LEU A 28 0.98 8.53 17.66
C LEU A 28 0.28 8.23 16.33
N SER A 29 0.44 7.02 15.81
CA SER A 29 -0.22 6.56 14.59
C SER A 29 -1.69 6.25 14.85
N TYR A 30 -2.51 6.45 13.83
CA TYR A 30 -3.95 6.17 13.86
C TYR A 30 -4.26 4.99 12.94
N VAL A 31 -5.12 4.11 13.43
CA VAL A 31 -5.71 2.99 12.69
C VAL A 31 -7.19 2.90 13.08
N ASP A 32 -8.08 2.77 12.10
CA ASP A 32 -9.52 2.60 12.33
C ASP A 32 -9.92 1.12 12.55
N GLU A 33 -11.21 0.89 12.81
CA GLU A 33 -11.76 -0.45 13.07
C GLU A 33 -11.99 -1.30 11.81
N TYR A 34 -11.88 -0.69 10.63
CA TYR A 34 -12.09 -1.33 9.33
C TYR A 34 -10.78 -1.81 8.70
N SER A 35 -9.65 -1.34 9.21
CA SER A 35 -8.34 -1.69 8.68
C SER A 35 -7.85 -3.03 9.20
N THR A 36 -7.22 -3.82 8.32
CA THR A 36 -6.74 -5.18 8.61
C THR A 36 -5.25 -5.33 8.29
N PHE A 37 -4.60 -6.27 8.98
CA PHE A 37 -3.17 -6.53 8.91
C PHE A 37 -2.92 -8.04 8.86
N GLU A 38 -2.01 -8.50 8.01
CA GLU A 38 -1.69 -9.94 7.91
C GLU A 38 -0.57 -10.41 8.88
N GLY A 39 0.15 -9.49 9.53
CA GLY A 39 1.19 -9.81 10.51
C GLY A 39 2.58 -9.24 10.17
N ASN A 40 3.46 -9.18 11.18
CA ASN A 40 4.81 -8.64 11.08
C ASN A 40 4.86 -7.23 10.47
N ASN A 41 3.81 -6.44 10.71
CA ASN A 41 3.67 -5.08 10.20
C ASN A 41 4.20 -4.06 11.18
N ARG A 42 4.77 -2.96 10.67
CA ARG A 42 5.23 -1.86 11.52
C ARG A 42 4.69 -0.52 11.03
N ILE A 43 3.86 0.12 11.83
CA ILE A 43 3.18 1.39 11.52
C ILE A 43 3.61 2.44 12.54
N THR A 44 4.42 3.41 12.11
CA THR A 44 5.03 4.38 13.02
C THR A 44 5.03 5.80 12.45
N GLY A 45 5.57 6.75 13.19
CA GLY A 45 5.89 8.09 12.69
C GLY A 45 4.66 8.98 12.47
N LYS A 46 3.59 8.76 13.26
CA LYS A 46 2.29 9.43 13.07
C LYS A 46 1.61 9.03 11.76
N SER A 47 1.74 7.76 11.36
CA SER A 47 1.00 7.25 10.20
C SER A 47 -0.50 7.25 10.46
N SER A 48 -1.32 7.37 9.42
CA SER A 48 -2.76 7.23 9.49
C SER A 48 -3.22 6.17 8.49
N ILE A 49 -3.83 5.11 9.00
CA ILE A 49 -4.39 4.02 8.21
C ILE A 49 -5.90 4.00 8.43
N TYR A 50 -6.69 4.03 7.36
CA TYR A 50 -8.14 3.93 7.45
C TYR A 50 -8.73 3.18 6.27
N ASN A 51 -9.75 2.36 6.53
CA ASN A 51 -10.42 1.50 5.56
C ASN A 51 -9.42 0.77 4.63
N SER A 52 -8.35 0.19 5.19
CA SER A 52 -7.24 -0.33 4.39
C SER A 52 -6.77 -1.71 4.85
N HIS A 53 -6.23 -2.48 3.91
CA HIS A 53 -5.59 -3.76 4.19
C HIS A 53 -4.07 -3.63 4.01
N ILE A 54 -3.29 -4.13 4.98
CA ILE A 54 -1.82 -4.13 4.93
C ILE A 54 -1.27 -5.56 5.00
N GLY A 55 -0.68 -5.99 3.89
CA GLY A 55 -0.08 -7.32 3.74
C GLY A 55 1.15 -7.54 4.64
N ARG A 56 1.47 -8.81 4.89
CA ARG A 56 2.50 -9.24 5.85
C ARG A 56 3.86 -8.62 5.53
N TYR A 57 4.63 -8.28 6.56
CA TYR A 57 5.97 -7.67 6.46
C TYR A 57 6.02 -6.29 5.80
N SER A 58 4.88 -5.70 5.43
CA SER A 58 4.81 -4.32 4.96
C SER A 58 4.88 -3.35 6.13
N TYR A 59 5.59 -2.24 5.94
CA TYR A 59 5.73 -1.20 6.95
C TYR A 59 5.48 0.19 6.39
N ALA A 60 5.06 1.10 7.27
CA ALA A 60 4.84 2.50 6.96
C ALA A 60 5.34 3.39 8.11
N VAL A 61 6.03 4.47 7.74
CA VAL A 61 6.49 5.49 8.70
C VAL A 61 5.96 6.83 8.24
N GLY A 62 5.19 7.54 9.06
CA GLY A 62 4.61 8.85 8.74
C GLY A 62 3.82 8.94 7.44
N ALA A 63 3.10 7.88 7.06
CA ALA A 63 2.33 7.83 5.82
C ALA A 63 0.81 7.96 6.08
N SER A 64 0.07 8.46 5.10
CA SER A 64 -1.39 8.42 5.07
C SER A 64 -1.85 7.39 4.06
N ILE A 65 -2.52 6.33 4.52
CA ILE A 65 -3.02 5.23 3.70
C ILE A 65 -4.52 5.11 3.93
N GLY A 66 -5.30 5.38 2.90
CA GLY A 66 -6.74 5.45 2.95
C GLY A 66 -7.39 4.67 1.83
N ASN A 67 -8.43 3.88 2.14
CA ASN A 67 -9.17 3.10 1.14
C ASN A 67 -8.21 2.35 0.19
N ALA A 68 -7.25 1.61 0.76
CA ALA A 68 -6.18 0.99 -0.01
C ALA A 68 -5.94 -0.48 0.37
N MET A 69 -5.55 -1.27 -0.62
CA MET A 69 -5.02 -2.62 -0.43
C MET A 69 -3.52 -2.57 -0.69
N VAL A 70 -2.71 -2.80 0.34
CA VAL A 70 -1.24 -2.86 0.24
C VAL A 70 -0.82 -4.32 0.35
N GLY A 71 -0.07 -4.82 -0.64
CA GLY A 71 0.46 -6.17 -0.64
C GLY A 71 1.53 -6.40 0.44
N ARG A 72 2.20 -7.54 0.37
CA ARG A 72 3.25 -7.96 1.30
C ARG A 72 4.59 -7.29 0.99
N PHE A 73 5.48 -7.24 1.97
CA PHE A 73 6.86 -6.75 1.84
C PHE A 73 7.00 -5.32 1.27
N CYS A 74 5.99 -4.47 1.43
CA CYS A 74 6.03 -3.10 0.95
C CYS A 74 6.77 -2.18 1.93
N SER A 75 7.53 -1.24 1.37
CA SER A 75 8.28 -0.23 2.10
C SER A 75 7.70 1.15 1.83
N ILE A 76 7.05 1.77 2.82
CA ILE A 76 6.34 3.04 2.65
C ILE A 76 6.98 4.14 3.49
N ALA A 77 7.60 5.10 2.81
CA ALA A 77 8.36 6.18 3.45
C ALA A 77 7.47 7.35 3.90
N MET A 78 8.04 8.20 4.75
CA MET A 78 7.38 9.36 5.37
C MET A 78 6.81 10.37 4.39
N GLY A 79 5.68 10.96 4.79
CA GLY A 79 4.93 11.95 4.03
C GLY A 79 4.16 11.38 2.84
N SER A 80 4.27 10.09 2.56
CA SER A 80 3.55 9.47 1.45
C SER A 80 2.05 9.47 1.68
N LYS A 81 1.27 9.66 0.62
CA LYS A 81 -0.20 9.61 0.63
C LYS A 81 -0.67 8.60 -0.40
N ILE A 82 -1.47 7.63 0.03
CA ILE A 82 -1.89 6.48 -0.78
C ILE A 82 -3.39 6.31 -0.62
N GLY A 83 -4.15 6.66 -1.66
CA GLY A 83 -5.61 6.56 -1.66
C GLY A 83 -6.31 7.42 -0.59
N GLY A 84 -7.65 7.36 -0.61
CA GLY A 84 -8.52 8.07 0.33
C GLY A 84 -8.37 9.60 0.27
N LEU A 85 -7.86 10.13 -0.84
CA LEU A 85 -7.63 11.56 -1.01
C LEU A 85 -8.93 12.33 -1.24
N GLY A 86 -9.95 11.68 -1.81
CA GLY A 86 -11.24 12.29 -2.11
C GLY A 86 -11.18 13.13 -3.39
N ALA A 87 -11.84 12.63 -4.43
CA ALA A 87 -12.08 13.35 -5.66
C ALA A 87 -13.32 14.26 -5.54
N HIS A 88 -13.31 15.34 -6.31
CA HIS A 88 -14.42 16.26 -6.45
C HIS A 88 -14.94 16.23 -7.91
N PRO A 89 -16.26 16.25 -8.13
CA PRO A 89 -16.81 16.29 -9.49
C PRO A 89 -16.43 17.59 -10.17
N THR A 90 -15.87 17.51 -11.38
CA THR A 90 -15.43 18.68 -12.15
C THR A 90 -16.48 19.17 -13.16
N SER A 91 -17.56 18.41 -13.35
CA SER A 91 -18.63 18.71 -14.32
C SER A 91 -19.88 19.35 -13.69
N LEU A 92 -20.00 19.36 -12.37
CA LEU A 92 -21.10 20.04 -11.68
C LEU A 92 -20.83 21.55 -11.57
N ILE A 93 -21.89 22.33 -11.34
CA ILE A 93 -21.78 23.79 -11.14
C ILE A 93 -20.86 24.13 -9.96
N SER A 94 -20.85 23.31 -8.92
CA SER A 94 -19.99 23.47 -7.75
C SER A 94 -19.27 22.17 -7.44
N THR A 95 -17.99 22.28 -7.07
CA THR A 95 -17.16 21.17 -6.57
C THR A 95 -17.32 20.97 -5.06
N HIS A 96 -18.16 21.75 -4.38
CA HIS A 96 -18.30 21.67 -2.92
C HIS A 96 -19.20 20.49 -2.50
N PRO A 97 -18.75 19.61 -1.58
CA PRO A 97 -19.46 18.37 -1.23
C PRO A 97 -20.83 18.58 -0.58
N ILE A 98 -21.09 19.75 0.00
CA ILE A 98 -22.42 20.10 0.56
C ILE A 98 -23.57 19.88 -0.44
N PHE A 99 -23.30 19.94 -1.75
CA PHE A 99 -24.31 19.81 -2.80
C PHE A 99 -24.45 18.39 -3.36
N TYR A 100 -23.43 17.53 -3.23
CA TYR A 100 -23.42 16.21 -3.89
C TYR A 100 -23.10 15.03 -2.96
N SER A 101 -22.76 15.28 -1.70
CA SER A 101 -22.34 14.27 -0.72
C SER A 101 -23.16 14.35 0.55
N SER A 102 -23.67 13.21 1.00
CA SER A 102 -24.40 13.06 2.27
C SER A 102 -23.48 13.07 3.50
N ARG A 103 -22.16 13.05 3.32
CA ARG A 103 -21.16 12.85 4.39
C ARG A 103 -20.99 14.04 5.37
N LYS A 104 -21.60 15.20 5.09
CA LYS A 104 -21.54 16.40 5.95
C LYS A 104 -20.10 16.83 6.31
N GLN A 105 -19.20 16.86 5.33
CA GLN A 105 -17.77 17.17 5.52
C GLN A 105 -17.54 18.53 6.20
N CYS A 106 -18.44 19.50 5.98
CA CYS A 106 -18.43 20.82 6.64
C CYS A 106 -19.43 20.93 7.81
N GLY A 107 -19.86 19.81 8.39
CA GLY A 107 -20.83 19.74 9.49
C GLY A 107 -22.30 19.69 9.05
N VAL A 108 -22.61 20.09 7.81
CA VAL A 108 -23.94 20.03 7.20
C VAL A 108 -23.87 19.53 5.76
N SER A 109 -24.99 19.05 5.22
CA SER A 109 -25.16 18.74 3.80
C SER A 109 -26.55 19.21 3.35
N PHE A 110 -26.65 19.70 2.12
CA PHE A 110 -27.91 20.10 1.49
C PHE A 110 -28.53 18.95 0.67
N THR A 111 -27.83 17.82 0.56
CA THR A 111 -28.33 16.60 -0.06
C THR A 111 -28.30 15.43 0.93
N ASN A 112 -29.23 14.50 0.78
CA ASN A 112 -29.20 13.20 1.47
C ASN A 112 -28.71 12.07 0.57
N GLU A 113 -28.33 12.39 -0.67
CA GLU A 113 -27.89 11.43 -1.69
C GLU A 113 -26.49 11.75 -2.17
N ASP A 114 -25.67 10.71 -2.32
CA ASP A 114 -24.35 10.79 -2.92
C ASP A 114 -24.48 10.75 -4.45
N LYS A 115 -24.07 11.83 -5.12
CA LYS A 115 -24.11 11.95 -6.59
C LYS A 115 -22.77 11.66 -7.27
N PHE A 116 -21.71 11.44 -6.48
CA PHE A 116 -20.36 11.26 -6.98
C PHE A 116 -19.58 10.29 -6.08
N ALA A 117 -18.82 9.38 -6.70
CA ALA A 117 -17.91 8.51 -5.96
C ALA A 117 -16.64 9.29 -5.59
N GLU A 118 -16.59 9.77 -4.34
CA GLU A 118 -15.45 10.55 -3.83
C GLU A 118 -14.16 9.73 -3.77
N GLU A 119 -14.22 8.44 -3.47
CA GLU A 119 -13.01 7.62 -3.30
C GLU A 119 -13.10 6.35 -4.14
N LYS A 120 -11.94 5.88 -4.60
CA LYS A 120 -11.76 4.58 -5.25
C LYS A 120 -10.63 3.84 -4.58
N THR A 121 -10.79 2.53 -4.43
CA THR A 121 -9.78 1.69 -3.77
C THR A 121 -8.48 1.71 -4.56
N THR A 122 -7.39 2.09 -3.88
CA THR A 122 -6.04 2.10 -4.44
C THR A 122 -5.37 0.77 -4.15
N ILE A 123 -4.69 0.17 -5.12
CA ILE A 123 -4.10 -1.17 -4.96
C ILE A 123 -2.60 -1.08 -5.17
N LEU A 124 -1.83 -1.48 -4.16
CA LEU A 124 -0.40 -1.73 -4.26
C LEU A 124 -0.19 -3.24 -4.21
N GLY A 125 0.53 -3.77 -5.20
CA GLY A 125 1.01 -5.15 -5.20
C GLY A 125 2.02 -5.41 -4.08
N ASN A 126 2.75 -6.50 -4.21
CA ASN A 126 3.78 -6.95 -3.28
C ASN A 126 5.13 -6.32 -3.62
N ASP A 127 6.05 -6.22 -2.65
CA ASP A 127 7.41 -5.68 -2.86
C ASP A 127 7.43 -4.26 -3.46
N VAL A 128 6.40 -3.45 -3.18
CA VAL A 128 6.34 -2.07 -3.66
C VAL A 128 7.15 -1.16 -2.73
N TRP A 129 8.03 -0.36 -3.32
CA TRP A 129 8.74 0.70 -2.61
C TRP A 129 8.14 2.06 -2.93
N VAL A 130 7.60 2.73 -1.91
CA VAL A 130 7.06 4.09 -2.00
C VAL A 130 8.03 5.07 -1.34
N GLY A 131 8.67 5.90 -2.16
CA GLY A 131 9.60 6.94 -1.73
C GLY A 131 8.92 8.07 -0.97
N ALA A 132 9.70 8.82 -0.19
CA ALA A 132 9.18 9.84 0.71
C ALA A 132 8.37 10.91 -0.04
N ASN A 133 7.27 11.36 0.57
CA ASN A 133 6.35 12.36 0.01
C ASN A 133 5.72 12.00 -1.35
N ALA A 134 5.74 10.73 -1.77
CA ALA A 134 5.01 10.32 -2.96
C ALA A 134 3.49 10.36 -2.73
N ILE A 135 2.74 10.73 -3.76
CA ILE A 135 1.27 10.78 -3.75
C ILE A 135 0.75 9.80 -4.79
N ILE A 136 -0.05 8.84 -4.36
CA ILE A 136 -0.71 7.86 -5.23
C ILE A 136 -2.20 8.16 -5.19
N MET A 137 -2.74 8.55 -6.34
CA MET A 137 -4.14 8.99 -6.47
C MET A 137 -5.13 7.82 -6.30
N ASP A 138 -6.34 8.16 -5.87
CA ASP A 138 -7.44 7.21 -5.67
C ASP A 138 -7.69 6.36 -6.92
N GLY A 139 -7.82 5.05 -6.73
CA GLY A 139 -8.13 4.09 -7.79
C GLY A 139 -6.94 3.62 -8.62
N VAL A 140 -5.73 4.14 -8.38
CA VAL A 140 -4.51 3.70 -9.08
C VAL A 140 -4.11 2.30 -8.63
N LYS A 141 -3.65 1.49 -9.58
CA LYS A 141 -3.04 0.17 -9.34
C LYS A 141 -1.53 0.21 -9.56
N ILE A 142 -0.76 -0.21 -8.57
CA ILE A 142 0.69 -0.33 -8.61
C ILE A 142 1.07 -1.81 -8.66
N GLY A 143 1.73 -2.24 -9.72
CA GLY A 143 2.14 -3.63 -9.90
C GLY A 143 3.24 -4.07 -8.93
N ASP A 144 3.38 -5.39 -8.76
CA ASP A 144 4.37 -5.99 -7.87
C ASP A 144 5.79 -5.53 -8.20
N GLY A 145 6.60 -5.29 -7.18
CA GLY A 145 7.98 -4.88 -7.32
C GLY A 145 8.17 -3.46 -7.87
N ALA A 146 7.12 -2.67 -8.10
CA ALA A 146 7.26 -1.31 -8.61
C ALA A 146 7.93 -0.38 -7.58
N ILE A 147 8.62 0.65 -8.08
CA ILE A 147 9.26 1.68 -7.27
C ILE A 147 8.66 3.04 -7.63
N ILE A 148 8.11 3.71 -6.63
CA ILE A 148 7.59 5.07 -6.73
C ILE A 148 8.64 6.01 -6.15
N ALA A 149 9.27 6.82 -6.98
CA ALA A 149 10.30 7.74 -6.52
C ALA A 149 9.75 8.78 -5.53
N ALA A 150 10.64 9.31 -4.69
CA ALA A 150 10.28 10.37 -3.74
C ALA A 150 9.66 11.58 -4.46
N GLY A 151 8.60 12.14 -3.87
CA GLY A 151 7.86 13.29 -4.39
C GLY A 151 7.06 13.05 -5.68
N ALA A 152 6.99 11.81 -6.19
CA ALA A 152 6.23 11.50 -7.39
C ALA A 152 4.71 11.61 -7.15
N VAL A 153 3.95 12.08 -8.15
CA VAL A 153 2.48 12.10 -8.13
C VAL A 153 1.96 11.11 -9.18
N VAL A 154 1.51 9.96 -8.72
CA VAL A 154 1.07 8.84 -9.56
C VAL A 154 -0.42 8.98 -9.84
N THR A 155 -0.75 9.29 -11.09
CA THR A 155 -2.14 9.51 -11.56
C THR A 155 -2.67 8.41 -12.46
N LYS A 156 -1.86 7.38 -12.75
CA LYS A 156 -2.18 6.26 -13.65
C LYS A 156 -1.54 4.98 -13.12
N ASP A 157 -2.08 3.84 -13.51
CA ASP A 157 -1.55 2.53 -13.14
C ASP A 157 -0.08 2.37 -13.51
N VAL A 158 0.66 1.67 -12.64
CA VAL A 158 2.10 1.43 -12.76
C VAL A 158 2.33 -0.06 -12.98
N LEU A 159 3.08 -0.40 -14.02
CA LEU A 159 3.39 -1.78 -14.36
C LEU A 159 4.29 -2.43 -13.29
N PRO A 160 4.21 -3.77 -13.13
CA PRO A 160 5.12 -4.51 -12.25
C PRO A 160 6.59 -4.19 -12.56
N TYR A 161 7.41 -4.07 -11.52
CA TYR A 161 8.84 -3.79 -11.59
C TYR A 161 9.22 -2.48 -12.31
N ALA A 162 8.27 -1.61 -12.64
CA ALA A 162 8.54 -0.29 -13.18
C ALA A 162 9.02 0.67 -12.09
N ILE A 163 9.92 1.58 -12.46
CA ILE A 163 10.35 2.70 -11.64
C ILE A 163 9.73 3.96 -12.22
N VAL A 164 8.88 4.65 -11.46
CA VAL A 164 8.20 5.87 -11.90
C VAL A 164 8.64 7.08 -11.07
N ALA A 165 8.70 8.24 -11.71
CA ALA A 165 9.04 9.50 -11.05
C ALA A 165 8.44 10.72 -11.78
N GLY A 166 8.25 11.81 -11.05
CA GLY A 166 7.78 13.10 -11.58
C GLY A 166 6.35 13.47 -11.18
N VAL A 167 5.90 14.62 -11.66
CA VAL A 167 4.55 15.17 -11.45
C VAL A 167 4.02 15.65 -12.81
N PRO A 168 3.15 14.89 -13.50
CA PRO A 168 2.73 13.53 -13.15
C PRO A 168 3.88 12.50 -13.28
N ALA A 169 3.78 11.40 -12.54
CA ALA A 169 4.78 10.34 -12.56
C ALA A 169 4.75 9.59 -13.90
N VAL A 170 5.93 9.36 -14.47
CA VAL A 170 6.12 8.57 -15.69
C VAL A 170 7.18 7.49 -15.47
N VAL A 171 7.09 6.40 -16.24
CA VAL A 171 8.09 5.34 -16.22
C VAL A 171 9.46 5.91 -16.62
N LYS A 172 10.46 5.66 -15.78
CA LYS A 172 11.86 6.02 -16.03
C LYS A 172 12.66 4.84 -16.56
N ARG A 173 12.45 3.66 -15.97
CA ARG A 173 13.02 2.38 -16.39
C ARG A 173 12.32 1.23 -15.66
N PHE A 174 12.66 0.00 -16.03
CA PHE A 174 12.30 -1.20 -15.26
C PHE A 174 13.47 -1.65 -14.38
N ARG A 175 13.18 -2.40 -13.32
CA ARG A 175 14.18 -3.05 -12.46
C ARG A 175 14.91 -4.18 -13.19
N CYS A 176 14.23 -4.88 -14.10
CA CYS A 176 14.73 -6.04 -14.83
C CYS A 176 14.07 -6.15 -16.22
N SER A 177 14.46 -7.16 -16.99
CA SER A 177 13.86 -7.45 -18.30
C SER A 177 12.42 -7.96 -18.15
N ALA A 178 11.62 -7.83 -19.21
CA ALA A 178 10.24 -8.33 -19.22
C ALA A 178 10.18 -9.84 -18.92
N GLN A 179 11.14 -10.63 -19.43
CA GLN A 179 11.23 -12.06 -19.15
C GLN A 179 11.47 -12.35 -17.65
N HIS A 180 12.30 -11.54 -16.98
CA HIS A 180 12.47 -11.68 -15.53
C HIS A 180 11.21 -11.28 -14.77
N VAL A 181 10.46 -10.27 -15.24
CA VAL A 181 9.18 -9.88 -14.65
C VAL A 181 8.16 -11.02 -14.71
N ASP A 182 8.01 -11.65 -15.88
CA ASP A 182 7.08 -12.78 -16.05
C ASP A 182 7.43 -13.95 -15.13
N VAL A 183 8.72 -14.30 -15.06
CA VAL A 183 9.21 -15.33 -14.13
C VAL A 183 8.88 -14.98 -12.68
N LEU A 184 9.14 -13.75 -12.25
CA LEU A 184 8.90 -13.35 -10.86
C LEU A 184 7.42 -13.35 -10.49
N LYS A 185 6.55 -12.98 -11.44
CA LYS A 185 5.09 -13.08 -11.29
C LYS A 185 4.60 -14.51 -11.16
N ASP A 186 5.25 -15.48 -11.81
CA ASP A 186 4.89 -16.90 -11.67
C ASP A 186 5.45 -17.54 -10.38
N ILE A 187 6.54 -16.97 -9.86
CA ILE A 187 7.22 -17.46 -8.65
C ILE A 187 6.48 -17.02 -7.39
N GLU A 188 5.98 -15.78 -7.36
CA GLU A 188 5.28 -15.17 -6.22
C GLU A 188 5.98 -15.41 -4.88
N TRP A 189 7.28 -15.11 -4.79
CA TRP A 189 8.09 -15.44 -3.62
C TRP A 189 7.55 -14.83 -2.31
N TRP A 190 6.78 -13.75 -2.40
CA TRP A 190 6.08 -13.12 -1.26
C TRP A 190 5.03 -14.05 -0.60
N ASN A 191 4.70 -15.17 -1.22
CA ASN A 191 3.85 -16.22 -0.66
C ASN A 191 4.64 -17.37 0.00
N TRP A 192 5.96 -17.37 -0.09
CA TRP A 192 6.79 -18.41 0.52
C TRP A 192 6.79 -18.31 2.05
N SER A 193 7.00 -19.46 2.71
CA SER A 193 7.06 -19.49 4.18
C SER A 193 8.31 -18.76 4.69
N GLU A 194 8.24 -18.27 5.93
CA GLU A 194 9.37 -17.56 6.56
C GLU A 194 10.63 -18.44 6.62
N THR A 195 10.48 -19.74 6.88
CA THR A 195 11.59 -20.71 6.88
C THR A 195 12.25 -20.77 5.50
N VAL A 196 11.47 -20.90 4.43
CA VAL A 196 11.99 -20.92 3.06
C VAL A 196 12.72 -19.61 2.73
N LEU A 197 12.14 -18.46 3.07
CA LEU A 197 12.78 -17.17 2.82
C LEU A 197 14.12 -17.03 3.56
N LYS A 198 14.23 -17.56 4.78
CA LYS A 198 15.48 -17.57 5.56
C LYS A 198 16.52 -18.53 4.96
N ASP A 199 16.10 -19.75 4.60
CA ASP A 199 17.00 -20.77 4.03
C ASP A 199 17.61 -20.29 2.70
N TYR A 200 16.85 -19.54 1.90
CA TYR A 200 17.28 -18.99 0.61
C TYR A 200 17.59 -17.49 0.65
N LEU A 201 17.92 -16.93 1.83
CA LEU A 201 18.20 -15.49 2.00
C LEU A 201 19.23 -14.94 1.00
N HIS A 202 20.26 -15.72 0.69
CA HIS A 202 21.33 -15.34 -0.24
C HIS A 202 20.80 -14.95 -1.64
N LEU A 203 19.67 -15.50 -2.09
CA LEU A 203 19.05 -15.15 -3.37
C LEU A 203 18.44 -13.75 -3.38
N PHE A 204 18.11 -13.20 -2.22
CA PHE A 204 17.55 -11.85 -2.06
C PHE A 204 18.62 -10.79 -1.78
N GLN A 205 19.89 -11.19 -1.69
CA GLN A 205 21.03 -10.31 -1.41
C GLN A 205 21.89 -10.00 -2.65
N GLY A 206 21.51 -10.53 -3.81
CA GLY A 206 22.18 -10.27 -5.10
C GLY A 206 21.22 -9.70 -6.15
N ASP A 207 21.76 -9.34 -7.31
CA ASP A 207 20.97 -8.80 -8.42
C ASP A 207 20.00 -9.85 -8.98
N ILE A 208 18.83 -9.40 -9.44
CA ILE A 208 17.80 -10.26 -10.07
C ILE A 208 18.42 -11.10 -11.19
N LYS A 209 19.22 -10.50 -12.07
CA LYS A 209 19.84 -11.17 -13.22
C LYS A 209 20.75 -12.34 -12.82
N ASP A 210 21.38 -12.26 -11.65
CA ASP A 210 22.37 -13.25 -11.20
C ASP A 210 21.67 -14.41 -10.46
N ASN A 211 20.55 -14.10 -9.79
CA ASN A 211 19.84 -15.06 -8.94
C ASN A 211 18.59 -15.69 -9.59
N ILE A 212 18.10 -15.16 -10.72
CA ILE A 212 16.81 -15.57 -11.30
C ILE A 212 16.75 -17.07 -11.64
N VAL A 213 17.86 -17.65 -12.13
CA VAL A 213 17.91 -19.07 -12.51
C VAL A 213 17.76 -19.97 -11.30
N GLU A 214 18.43 -19.64 -10.20
CA GLU A 214 18.33 -20.42 -8.97
C GLU A 214 16.96 -20.22 -8.30
N LEU A 215 16.40 -19.01 -8.37
CA LEU A 215 15.05 -18.73 -7.87
C LEU A 215 13.99 -19.58 -8.59
N ILE A 216 14.12 -19.78 -9.91
CA ILE A 216 13.25 -20.69 -10.67
C ILE A 216 13.38 -22.13 -10.16
N ARG A 217 14.60 -22.62 -9.91
CA ARG A 217 14.83 -23.99 -9.42
C ARG A 217 14.19 -24.21 -8.05
N VAL A 218 14.37 -23.25 -7.13
CA VAL A 218 13.75 -23.29 -5.81
C VAL A 218 12.23 -23.27 -5.91
N SER A 219 11.66 -22.38 -6.73
CA SER A 219 10.20 -22.30 -6.93
C SER A 219 9.61 -23.63 -7.43
N LYS A 220 10.26 -24.28 -8.40
CA LYS A 220 9.84 -25.59 -8.91
C LYS A 220 9.88 -26.66 -7.82
N LYS A 221 11.00 -26.74 -7.09
CA LYS A 221 11.15 -27.69 -5.97
C LYS A 221 10.04 -27.52 -4.92
N LEU A 222 9.67 -26.28 -4.59
CA LEU A 222 8.59 -26.01 -3.62
C LEU A 222 7.20 -26.40 -4.16
N LYS A 223 6.95 -26.22 -5.46
CA LYS A 223 5.68 -26.63 -6.10
C LYS A 223 5.52 -28.14 -6.20
N GLU A 224 6.61 -28.90 -6.28
CA GLU A 224 6.58 -30.37 -6.32
C GLU A 224 6.30 -31.03 -4.96
N HIS A 225 6.47 -30.29 -3.86
CA HIS A 225 6.34 -30.80 -2.48
C HIS A 225 5.08 -30.27 -1.75
N ASN A 226 4.19 -29.56 -2.46
CA ASN A 226 2.89 -29.09 -1.99
C ASN A 226 1.76 -29.82 -2.72
#